data_AF-A0A4Y2JSS5-F1
#
_entry.id   AF-A0A4Y2JSS5-F1
#
_cell.length_a   1.000
_cell.length_b   1.000
_cell.length_c   1.000
_cell.angle_alpha   90.00
_cell.angle_beta   90.00
_cell.angle_gamma   90.00
#
_symmetry.space_group_name_H-M   'P 1'
#
loop_
_entity.id
_entity.type
_entity.pdbx_description
1 polymer ?
#
loop_
_entity_poly.entity_id
_entity_poly.type
_entity_poly.pdbx_seq_one_letter_code
_entity_poly.pdbx_strand_id
1 'polypeptide(L)'
;MTFLAKGKKCDLIALATEMGEEPNPDMNIMGLKALKTGSQSYEEEFVKGMLDTIISSRKEEAEKEEKKFQLEKMRNEARMATPNGNLVDERQVHYNSRIEMSKAMPKFDAKESDIVLYMSLFERQAKRLKIDPSDWVSCLIPLMPTEIVELVARVPEEEFFNFEYIKGILMKKFKLNAEGFRQKFVQH
;
A
#
# COMPACT_ATOMS: atom_id res chain seq x y z
N MET A 1 22.13 -26.04 46.12
CA MET A 1 21.48 -24.70 46.31
C MET A 1 21.87 -23.58 45.32
N THR A 2 23.07 -23.55 44.72
CA THR A 2 23.53 -22.43 43.84
C THR A 2 22.91 -22.42 42.44
N PHE A 3 22.36 -23.53 41.95
CA PHE A 3 21.88 -23.65 40.57
C PHE A 3 20.61 -22.84 40.29
N LEU A 4 19.75 -22.62 41.29
CA LEU A 4 18.55 -21.76 41.16
C LEU A 4 18.89 -20.29 40.88
N ALA A 5 20.16 -19.88 41.01
CA ALA A 5 20.62 -18.55 40.59
C ALA A 5 20.76 -18.40 39.08
N LYS A 6 20.77 -19.50 38.32
CA LYS A 6 20.89 -19.50 36.85
C LYS A 6 19.60 -19.06 36.14
N GLY A 7 18.44 -19.31 36.76
CA GLY A 7 17.12 -18.98 36.22
C GLY A 7 16.70 -17.55 36.52
N LYS A 8 15.98 -16.93 35.58
CA LYS A 8 15.29 -15.65 35.79
C LYS A 8 14.01 -15.86 36.60
N LYS A 9 13.37 -14.77 37.06
CA LYS A 9 12.09 -14.83 37.81
C LYS A 9 11.02 -15.66 37.06
N CYS A 10 10.88 -15.49 35.75
CA CYS A 10 9.96 -16.28 34.93
C CYS A 10 10.32 -17.77 34.89
N ASP A 11 11.60 -18.11 34.70
CA ASP A 11 12.10 -19.50 34.75
C ASP A 11 11.81 -20.12 36.12
N LEU A 12 11.92 -19.32 37.19
CA LEU A 12 11.63 -19.78 38.53
C LEU A 12 10.14 -19.95 38.79
N ILE A 13 9.27 -19.13 38.22
CA ILE A 13 7.82 -19.31 38.32
C ILE A 13 7.43 -20.59 37.58
N ALA A 14 7.87 -20.77 36.34
CA ALA A 14 7.59 -21.97 35.53
C ALA A 14 8.02 -23.26 36.25
N LEU A 15 9.23 -23.27 36.81
CA LEU A 15 9.71 -24.44 37.56
C LEU A 15 8.87 -24.72 38.82
N ALA A 16 8.36 -23.71 39.52
CA ALA A 16 7.47 -23.95 40.67
C ALA A 16 6.13 -24.54 40.20
N THR A 17 5.56 -24.01 39.12
CA THR A 17 4.34 -24.55 38.50
C THR A 17 4.51 -26.00 38.02
N GLU A 18 5.63 -26.35 37.38
CA GLU A 18 5.89 -27.72 36.93
C GLU A 18 6.11 -28.71 38.09
N MET A 19 6.54 -28.23 39.25
CA MET A 19 6.64 -29.04 40.48
C MET A 19 5.30 -29.18 41.20
N GLY A 20 4.21 -28.61 40.67
CA GLY A 20 2.88 -28.69 41.28
C GLY A 20 2.62 -27.65 42.38
N GLU A 21 3.52 -26.68 42.55
CA GLU A 21 3.31 -25.55 43.46
C GLU A 21 2.53 -24.43 42.74
N GLU A 22 1.82 -23.59 43.49
CA GLU A 22 1.14 -22.40 42.97
C GLU A 22 1.95 -21.13 43.30
N PRO A 23 2.98 -20.78 42.51
CA PRO A 23 3.77 -19.59 42.75
C PRO A 23 2.95 -18.33 42.49
N ASN A 24 2.95 -17.40 43.46
CA ASN A 24 2.42 -16.07 43.22
C ASN A 24 3.32 -15.30 42.22
N PRO A 25 2.79 -14.75 41.11
CA PRO A 25 3.56 -13.96 40.15
C PRO A 25 4.30 -12.75 40.75
N ASP A 26 3.80 -12.19 41.86
CA ASP A 26 4.40 -11.06 42.56
C ASP A 26 5.50 -11.48 43.54
N MET A 27 5.65 -12.78 43.79
CA MET A 27 6.66 -13.31 44.70
C MET A 27 8.07 -12.94 44.22
N ASN A 28 8.93 -12.53 45.17
CA ASN A 28 10.32 -12.20 44.85
C ASN A 28 11.15 -13.48 44.61
N ILE A 29 12.32 -13.33 44.00
CA ILE A 29 13.20 -14.46 43.66
C ILE A 29 13.57 -15.30 44.90
N MET A 30 13.74 -14.68 46.07
CA MET A 30 14.07 -15.40 47.30
C MET A 30 12.89 -16.25 47.80
N GLY A 31 11.67 -15.70 47.74
CA GLY A 31 10.45 -16.41 48.08
C GLY A 31 10.19 -17.59 47.14
N LEU A 32 10.42 -17.40 45.84
CA LEU A 32 10.34 -18.47 44.85
C LEU A 32 11.37 -19.58 45.11
N LYS A 33 12.60 -19.24 45.53
CA LYS A 33 13.62 -20.24 45.89
C LYS A 33 13.25 -21.00 47.16
N ALA A 34 12.71 -20.30 48.16
CA ALA A 34 12.27 -20.89 49.42
C ALA A 34 11.10 -21.86 49.20
N LEU A 35 10.09 -21.47 48.40
CA LEU A 35 8.93 -22.30 48.07
C LEU A 35 9.36 -23.64 47.46
N LYS A 36 10.30 -23.60 46.51
CA LYS A 36 10.80 -24.78 45.82
C LYS A 36 11.62 -25.71 46.70
N THR A 37 12.49 -25.13 47.53
CA THR A 37 13.37 -25.91 48.41
C THR A 37 12.59 -26.47 49.61
N GLY A 38 11.48 -25.83 49.99
CA GLY A 38 10.59 -26.29 51.04
C GLY A 38 9.56 -27.33 50.58
N SER A 39 9.51 -27.67 49.29
CA SER A 39 8.56 -28.65 48.76
C SER A 39 8.94 -30.07 49.22
N GLN A 40 7.93 -30.87 49.55
CA GLN A 40 8.12 -32.24 50.05
C GLN A 40 8.71 -33.19 49.00
N SER A 41 8.58 -32.84 47.71
CA SER A 41 9.09 -33.57 46.56
C SER A 41 10.40 -32.98 46.00
N TYR A 42 11.13 -32.19 46.79
CA TYR A 42 12.38 -31.58 46.33
C TYR A 42 13.50 -32.62 46.17
N GLU A 43 13.93 -32.83 44.92
CA GLU A 43 15.13 -33.60 44.58
C GLU A 43 16.09 -32.75 43.75
N GLU A 44 17.29 -32.47 44.27
CA GLU A 44 18.19 -31.44 43.69
C GLU A 44 18.60 -31.73 42.24
N GLU A 45 18.91 -32.99 41.89
CA GLU A 45 19.29 -33.38 40.51
C GLU A 45 18.11 -33.21 39.54
N PHE A 46 16.92 -33.65 39.95
CA PHE A 46 15.70 -33.56 39.16
C PHE A 46 15.27 -32.10 38.92
N VAL A 47 15.22 -31.29 39.98
CA VAL A 47 14.86 -29.86 39.91
C VAL A 47 15.87 -29.06 39.09
N LYS A 48 17.15 -29.44 39.15
CA LYS A 48 18.19 -28.86 38.30
C LYS A 48 17.98 -29.19 36.82
N GLY A 49 17.64 -30.44 36.50
CA GLY A 49 17.31 -30.86 35.13
C GLY A 49 16.10 -30.14 34.56
N MET A 50 15.05 -29.97 35.37
CA MET A 50 13.86 -29.20 34.98
C MET A 50 14.21 -27.73 34.70
N LEU A 51 14.98 -27.10 35.61
CA LEU A 51 15.38 -25.70 35.41
C LEU A 51 16.24 -25.51 34.16
N ASP A 52 17.19 -26.41 33.90
CA ASP A 52 18.05 -26.34 32.70
C ASP A 52 17.22 -26.52 31.42
N THR A 53 16.17 -27.35 31.45
CA THR A 53 15.21 -27.54 30.34
C THR A 53 14.39 -26.27 30.08
N ILE A 54 13.82 -25.67 31.13
CA ILE A 54 13.04 -24.41 31.03
C ILE A 54 13.91 -23.28 30.46
N ILE A 55 15.13 -23.13 30.97
CA ILE A 55 16.07 -22.11 30.49
C ILE A 55 16.41 -22.33 29.01
N SER A 56 16.60 -23.59 28.60
CA SER A 56 16.92 -23.95 27.22
C SER A 56 15.75 -23.68 26.28
N SER A 57 14.54 -24.08 26.66
CA SER A 57 13.31 -23.80 25.90
C SER A 57 13.09 -22.30 25.69
N ARG A 58 13.25 -21.49 26.75
CA ARG A 58 13.14 -20.03 26.65
C ARG A 58 14.17 -19.42 25.68
N LYS A 59 15.40 -19.93 25.67
CA LYS A 59 16.44 -19.46 24.74
C LYS A 59 16.12 -19.83 23.30
N GLU A 60 15.65 -21.05 23.06
CA GLU A 60 15.27 -21.51 21.72
C GLU A 60 14.07 -20.71 21.17
N GLU A 61 13.09 -20.40 22.02
CA GLU A 61 11.93 -19.59 21.63
C GLU A 61 12.34 -18.16 21.28
N ALA A 62 13.20 -17.53 22.09
CA ALA A 62 13.76 -16.22 21.79
C ALA A 62 14.58 -16.22 20.48
N GLU A 63 15.34 -17.29 20.20
CA GLU A 63 16.08 -17.43 18.95
C GLU A 63 15.15 -17.62 17.75
N LYS A 64 14.05 -18.38 17.91
CA LYS A 64 13.02 -18.54 16.87
C LYS A 64 12.30 -17.22 16.59
N GLU A 65 11.99 -16.43 17.61
CA GLU A 65 11.37 -15.13 17.47
C GLU A 65 12.31 -14.13 16.80
N GLU A 66 13.59 -14.09 17.19
CA GLU A 66 14.61 -13.27 16.52
C GLU A 66 14.78 -13.69 15.05
N LYS A 67 14.85 -14.99 14.75
CA LYS A 67 14.91 -15.47 13.36
C LYS A 67 13.66 -15.09 12.55
N LYS A 68 12.47 -15.16 13.15
CA LYS A 68 11.22 -14.70 12.51
C LYS A 68 11.27 -13.20 12.23
N PHE A 69 11.68 -12.40 13.22
CA PHE A 69 11.81 -10.96 13.08
C PHE A 69 12.82 -10.58 12.00
N GLN A 70 13.99 -11.23 11.97
CA GLN A 70 15.00 -11.01 10.94
C GLN A 70 14.51 -11.44 9.55
N LEU A 71 13.79 -12.56 9.45
CA LEU A 71 13.20 -13.01 8.19
C LEU A 71 12.13 -12.04 7.69
N GLU A 72 11.30 -11.51 8.59
CA GLU A 72 10.28 -10.52 8.27
C GLU A 72 10.90 -9.17 7.86
N LYS A 73 11.97 -8.76 8.54
CA LYS A 73 12.77 -7.60 8.16
C LYS A 73 13.37 -7.79 6.77
N MET A 74 14.01 -8.92 6.50
CA MET A 74 14.58 -9.25 5.18
C MET A 74 13.49 -9.34 4.10
N ARG A 75 12.29 -9.85 4.41
CA ARG A 75 11.16 -9.87 3.48
C ARG A 75 10.66 -8.47 3.14
N ASN A 76 10.57 -7.58 4.14
CA ASN A 76 10.20 -6.19 3.94
C ASN A 76 11.28 -5.44 3.14
N GLU A 77 12.55 -5.62 3.49
CA GLU A 77 13.68 -5.04 2.75
C GLU A 77 13.72 -5.57 1.31
N ALA A 78 13.54 -6.87 1.08
CA ALA A 78 13.46 -7.45 -0.26
C ALA A 78 12.26 -6.88 -1.05
N ARG A 79 11.11 -6.68 -0.41
CA ARG A 79 9.94 -6.02 -1.05
C ARG A 79 10.25 -4.57 -1.46
N MET A 80 11.09 -3.87 -0.69
CA MET A 80 11.54 -2.51 -1.02
C MET A 80 12.71 -2.49 -2.02
N ALA A 81 13.54 -3.54 -2.04
CA ALA A 81 14.77 -3.64 -2.83
C ALA A 81 14.59 -4.37 -4.16
N THR A 82 13.47 -5.09 -4.38
CA THR A 82 13.14 -5.55 -5.73
C THR A 82 12.93 -4.34 -6.63
N PRO A 83 13.56 -4.26 -7.82
CA PRO A 83 13.24 -3.28 -8.86
C PRO A 83 11.78 -3.38 -9.36
N ASN A 84 11.01 -4.33 -8.85
CA ASN A 84 9.60 -4.55 -9.10
C ASN A 84 8.67 -3.70 -8.22
N GLY A 85 9.11 -2.50 -7.81
CA GLY A 85 8.27 -1.44 -7.23
C GLY A 85 7.16 -0.91 -8.16
N ASN A 86 6.79 -1.67 -9.19
CA ASN A 86 5.77 -1.39 -10.19
C ASN A 86 4.41 -2.02 -9.90
N LEU A 87 4.17 -2.50 -8.67
CA LEU A 87 2.79 -2.51 -8.17
C LEU A 87 2.52 -1.17 -7.45
N VAL A 88 2.88 -0.06 -8.09
CA VAL A 88 2.02 1.12 -7.95
C VAL A 88 0.68 0.62 -8.45
N ASP A 89 -0.27 0.42 -7.54
CA ASP A 89 -1.65 0.05 -7.85
C ASP A 89 -2.01 0.71 -9.18
N GLU A 90 -2.41 -0.04 -10.21
CA GLU A 90 -2.68 0.52 -11.54
C GLU A 90 -3.59 1.75 -11.39
N ARG A 91 -4.53 1.70 -10.43
CA ARG A 91 -5.39 2.83 -10.03
C ARG A 91 -4.62 4.07 -9.58
N GLN A 92 -3.54 3.92 -8.82
CA GLN A 92 -2.65 5.02 -8.43
C GLN A 92 -1.87 5.59 -9.62
N VAL A 93 -1.40 4.75 -10.56
CA VAL A 93 -0.73 5.23 -11.78
C VAL A 93 -1.70 6.07 -12.61
N HIS A 94 -2.89 5.52 -12.91
CA HIS A 94 -3.94 6.20 -13.65
C HIS A 94 -4.40 7.50 -12.97
N TYR A 95 -4.54 7.50 -11.64
CA TYR A 95 -4.89 8.68 -10.86
C TYR A 95 -3.81 9.76 -10.94
N ASN A 96 -2.53 9.38 -10.81
CA ASN A 96 -1.41 10.30 -10.90
C ASN A 96 -1.30 10.92 -12.30
N SER A 97 -1.47 10.13 -13.37
CA SER A 97 -1.50 10.64 -14.75
C SER A 97 -2.59 11.70 -14.95
N ARG A 98 -3.78 11.51 -14.36
CA ARG A 98 -4.88 12.49 -14.44
C ARG A 98 -4.56 13.81 -13.72
N ILE A 99 -3.91 13.74 -12.55
CA ILE A 99 -3.48 14.93 -11.81
C ILE A 99 -2.38 15.68 -12.56
N GLU A 100 -1.37 14.96 -13.04
CA GLU A 100 -0.25 15.56 -13.78
C GLU A 100 -0.74 16.24 -15.06
N MET A 101 -1.65 15.60 -15.80
CA MET A 101 -2.28 16.19 -16.97
C MET A 101 -3.06 17.46 -16.62
N SER A 102 -3.84 17.44 -15.52
CA SER A 102 -4.61 18.60 -15.07
C SER A 102 -3.75 19.78 -14.62
N LYS A 103 -2.50 19.53 -14.22
CA LYS A 103 -1.50 20.58 -13.93
C LYS A 103 -0.80 21.09 -15.18
N ALA A 104 -0.61 20.24 -16.18
CA ALA A 104 0.11 20.56 -17.41
C ALA A 104 -0.73 21.32 -18.44
N MET A 105 -2.07 21.23 -18.36
CA MET A 105 -3.00 21.76 -19.35
C MET A 105 -4.08 22.62 -18.69
N PRO A 106 -4.41 23.80 -19.25
CA PRO A 106 -5.61 24.51 -18.84
C PRO A 106 -6.87 23.74 -19.29
N LYS A 107 -8.00 23.99 -18.61
CA LYS A 107 -9.30 23.52 -19.07
C LYS A 107 -9.63 24.12 -20.45
N PHE A 108 -10.27 23.33 -21.29
CA PHE A 108 -10.69 23.76 -22.61
C PHE A 108 -11.82 24.79 -22.51
N ASP A 109 -11.67 25.92 -23.21
CA ASP A 109 -12.72 26.93 -23.35
C ASP A 109 -13.34 26.84 -24.75
N ALA A 110 -14.60 26.39 -24.80
CA ALA A 110 -15.34 26.23 -26.06
C ALA A 110 -15.60 27.52 -26.84
N LYS A 111 -15.45 28.71 -26.22
CA LYS A 111 -15.69 30.00 -26.86
C LYS A 111 -14.42 30.57 -27.48
N GLU A 112 -13.31 30.47 -26.78
CA GLU A 112 -12.05 31.13 -27.12
C GLU A 112 -10.99 30.16 -27.69
N SER A 113 -11.09 28.86 -27.40
CA SER A 113 -10.05 27.89 -27.75
C SER A 113 -10.37 27.10 -29.03
N ASP A 114 -9.38 27.00 -29.91
CA ASP A 114 -9.42 26.10 -31.08
C ASP A 114 -9.22 24.64 -30.63
N ILE A 115 -10.22 23.79 -30.88
CA ILE A 115 -10.19 22.36 -30.53
C ILE A 115 -9.03 21.61 -31.18
N VAL A 116 -8.65 21.95 -32.42
CA VAL A 116 -7.60 21.25 -33.17
C VAL A 116 -6.24 21.53 -32.54
N LEU A 117 -6.00 22.78 -32.17
CA LEU A 117 -4.79 23.18 -31.46
C LEU A 117 -4.76 22.58 -30.06
N TYR A 118 -5.89 22.59 -29.36
CA TYR A 118 -6.01 22.01 -28.01
C TYR A 118 -5.71 20.51 -28.01
N MET A 119 -6.28 19.74 -28.96
CA MET A 119 -5.99 18.31 -29.11
C MET A 119 -4.52 18.06 -29.44
N SER A 120 -3.94 18.85 -30.34
CA SER A 120 -2.52 18.73 -30.70
C SER A 120 -1.61 18.98 -29.51
N LEU A 121 -1.96 19.94 -28.64
CA LEU A 121 -1.23 20.21 -27.41
C LEU A 121 -1.40 19.07 -26.40
N PHE A 122 -2.63 18.59 -26.20
CA PHE A 122 -2.93 17.46 -25.34
C PHE A 122 -2.10 16.22 -25.69
N GLU A 123 -2.05 15.83 -26.96
CA GLU A 123 -1.26 14.69 -27.43
C GLU A 123 0.24 14.86 -27.13
N ARG A 124 0.77 16.08 -27.32
CA ARG A 124 2.17 16.37 -26.98
C ARG A 124 2.42 16.24 -25.47
N GLN A 125 1.48 16.69 -24.64
CA GLN A 125 1.58 16.56 -23.19
C GLN A 125 1.47 15.10 -22.73
N ALA A 126 0.52 14.35 -23.27
CA ALA A 126 0.35 12.93 -22.96
C ALA A 126 1.60 12.12 -23.33
N LYS A 127 2.17 12.38 -24.51
CA LYS A 127 3.45 11.77 -24.94
C LYS A 127 4.63 12.19 -24.06
N ARG A 128 4.71 13.46 -23.68
CA ARG A 128 5.76 13.98 -22.78
C ARG A 128 5.70 13.32 -21.39
N LEU A 129 4.49 13.12 -20.87
CA LEU A 129 4.24 12.47 -19.58
C LEU A 129 4.25 10.94 -19.66
N LYS A 130 4.44 10.37 -20.87
CA LYS A 130 4.43 8.91 -21.12
C LYS A 130 3.17 8.22 -20.59
N ILE A 131 2.03 8.89 -20.70
CA ILE A 131 0.73 8.33 -20.30
C ILE A 131 0.34 7.24 -21.29
N ASP A 132 -0.15 6.11 -20.78
CA ASP A 132 -0.65 5.02 -21.63
C ASP A 132 -1.84 5.51 -22.48
N PRO A 133 -1.88 5.23 -23.80
CA PRO A 133 -3.00 5.58 -24.66
C PRO A 133 -4.38 5.21 -24.11
N SER A 134 -4.51 4.11 -23.33
CA SER A 134 -5.77 3.72 -22.69
C SER A 134 -6.32 4.78 -21.74
N ASP A 135 -5.45 5.60 -21.17
CA ASP A 135 -5.80 6.60 -20.16
C ASP A 135 -6.02 7.99 -20.72
N TRP A 136 -5.76 8.19 -22.00
CA TRP A 136 -5.83 9.51 -22.61
C TRP A 136 -7.23 10.09 -22.50
N VAL A 137 -8.27 9.28 -22.73
CA VAL A 137 -9.66 9.73 -22.59
C VAL A 137 -10.00 10.07 -21.13
N SER A 138 -9.57 9.23 -20.19
CA SER A 138 -9.75 9.46 -18.74
C SER A 138 -9.07 10.76 -18.26
N CYS A 139 -7.90 11.08 -18.83
CA CYS A 139 -7.15 12.31 -18.58
C CYS A 139 -7.76 13.54 -19.29
N LEU A 140 -8.46 13.34 -20.41
CA LEU A 140 -9.09 14.40 -21.19
C LEU A 140 -10.39 14.91 -20.54
N ILE A 141 -11.23 14.01 -20.02
CA ILE A 141 -12.54 14.34 -19.39
C ILE A 141 -12.49 15.50 -18.39
N PRO A 142 -11.59 15.55 -17.39
CA PRO A 142 -11.59 16.63 -16.39
C PRO A 142 -11.18 18.00 -16.96
N LEU A 143 -10.58 18.01 -18.16
CA LEU A 143 -10.20 19.22 -18.86
C LEU A 143 -11.33 19.80 -19.71
N MET A 144 -12.42 19.04 -19.92
CA MET A 144 -13.48 19.40 -20.84
C MET A 144 -14.66 20.12 -20.16
N PRO A 145 -15.36 21.02 -20.88
CA PRO A 145 -16.65 21.56 -20.45
C PRO A 145 -17.72 20.46 -20.30
N THR A 146 -18.72 20.73 -19.47
CA THR A 146 -19.82 19.79 -19.17
C THR A 146 -20.52 19.30 -20.43
N GLU A 147 -20.81 20.16 -21.41
CA GLU A 147 -21.52 19.78 -22.64
C GLU A 147 -20.73 18.81 -23.52
N ILE A 148 -19.42 18.74 -23.31
CA ILE A 148 -18.52 17.82 -24.00
C ILE A 148 -18.43 16.50 -23.23
N VAL A 149 -18.33 16.56 -21.91
CA VAL A 149 -18.36 15.36 -21.05
C VAL A 149 -19.67 14.57 -21.26
N GLU A 150 -20.82 15.25 -21.35
CA GLU A 150 -22.11 14.63 -21.64
C GLU A 150 -22.16 13.95 -23.01
N LEU A 151 -21.47 14.51 -24.01
CA LEU A 151 -21.37 13.90 -25.33
C LEU A 151 -20.51 12.63 -25.28
N VAL A 152 -19.39 12.67 -24.55
CA VAL A 152 -18.51 11.51 -24.38
C VAL A 152 -19.22 10.41 -23.59
N ALA A 153 -20.06 10.76 -22.61
CA ALA A 153 -20.85 9.79 -21.84
C ALA A 153 -21.91 9.02 -22.67
N ARG A 154 -22.24 9.49 -23.88
CA ARG A 154 -23.18 8.80 -24.81
C ARG A 154 -22.46 7.88 -25.79
N VAL A 155 -21.13 7.84 -25.77
CA VAL A 155 -20.32 6.94 -26.60
C VAL A 155 -20.44 5.51 -26.06
N PRO A 156 -20.62 4.49 -26.91
CA PRO A 156 -20.58 3.09 -26.48
C PRO A 156 -19.28 2.77 -25.73
N GLU A 157 -19.35 1.89 -24.73
CA GLU A 157 -18.20 1.54 -23.88
C GLU A 157 -17.00 1.01 -24.70
N GLU A 158 -17.28 0.28 -25.76
CA GLU A 158 -16.31 -0.27 -26.73
C GLU A 158 -15.43 0.83 -27.37
N GLU A 159 -16.00 2.02 -27.59
CA GLU A 159 -15.32 3.14 -28.24
C GLU A 159 -14.87 4.21 -27.23
N PHE A 160 -15.22 4.06 -25.95
CA PHE A 160 -14.93 5.07 -24.93
C PHE A 160 -13.42 5.26 -24.72
N PHE A 161 -12.65 4.16 -24.71
CA PHE A 161 -11.19 4.23 -24.56
C PHE A 161 -10.45 4.54 -25.87
N ASN A 162 -11.16 4.63 -26.99
CA ASN A 162 -10.58 4.92 -28.29
C ASN A 162 -10.39 6.44 -28.46
N PHE A 163 -9.20 6.92 -28.13
CA PHE A 163 -8.88 8.35 -28.21
C PHE A 163 -9.11 8.96 -29.61
N GLU A 164 -8.76 8.26 -30.69
CA GLU A 164 -8.95 8.77 -32.06
C GLU A 164 -10.44 8.89 -32.41
N TYR A 165 -11.27 7.95 -31.94
CA TYR A 165 -12.72 8.03 -32.10
C TYR A 165 -13.29 9.25 -31.36
N ILE A 166 -12.95 9.41 -30.08
CA ILE A 166 -13.38 10.56 -29.27
C ILE A 166 -12.93 11.88 -29.91
N LYS A 167 -11.66 11.98 -30.30
CA LYS A 167 -11.11 13.14 -31.01
C LYS A 167 -11.89 13.45 -32.28
N GLY A 168 -12.26 12.44 -33.07
CA GLY A 168 -13.08 12.58 -34.26
C GLY A 168 -14.46 13.18 -33.97
N ILE A 169 -15.14 12.73 -32.91
CA ILE A 169 -16.45 13.29 -32.52
C ILE A 169 -16.30 14.76 -32.10
N LEU A 170 -15.29 15.06 -31.29
CA LEU A 170 -15.01 16.42 -30.83
C LEU A 170 -14.75 17.36 -32.00
N MET A 171 -13.87 16.95 -32.94
CA MET A 171 -13.60 17.71 -34.14
C MET A 171 -14.87 17.97 -34.97
N LYS A 172 -15.77 16.99 -35.12
CA LYS A 172 -17.05 17.17 -35.83
C LYS A 172 -17.94 18.19 -35.11
N LYS A 173 -18.13 18.07 -33.80
CA LYS A 173 -18.97 19.00 -33.00
C LYS A 173 -18.49 20.44 -33.13
N PHE A 174 -17.18 20.68 -33.02
CA PHE A 174 -16.63 22.02 -33.08
C PHE A 174 -16.45 22.56 -34.50
N LYS A 175 -16.26 21.72 -35.53
CA LYS A 175 -16.31 22.15 -36.93
C LYS A 175 -17.72 22.62 -37.33
N LEU A 176 -18.75 21.89 -36.91
CA LEU A 176 -20.15 22.30 -37.12
C LEU A 176 -20.45 23.63 -36.40
N ASN A 177 -19.89 23.84 -35.21
CA ASN A 177 -20.01 25.13 -34.50
C ASN A 177 -19.24 26.26 -35.21
N ALA A 178 -18.02 26.02 -35.71
CA ALA A 178 -17.24 27.01 -36.44
C ALA A 178 -17.94 27.45 -37.74
N GLU A 179 -18.64 26.52 -38.40
CA GLU A 179 -19.47 26.82 -39.58
C GLU A 179 -20.71 27.66 -39.21
N GLY A 180 -21.37 27.36 -38.08
CA GLY A 180 -22.46 28.19 -37.54
C GLY A 180 -22.01 29.60 -37.10
N PHE A 181 -20.79 29.75 -36.58
CA PHE A 181 -20.19 31.06 -36.31
C PHE A 181 -19.88 31.82 -37.60
N ARG A 182 -19.32 31.16 -38.64
CA ARG A 182 -19.10 31.77 -39.96
C ARG A 182 -20.40 32.25 -40.60
N GLN A 183 -21.49 31.48 -40.50
CA GLN A 183 -22.79 31.89 -41.06
C GLN A 183 -23.34 33.18 -40.44
N LYS A 184 -23.07 33.44 -39.14
CA LYS A 184 -23.45 34.70 -38.50
C LYS A 184 -22.66 35.92 -38.98
N PHE A 185 -21.51 35.73 -39.63
CA PHE A 185 -20.72 36.81 -40.23
C PHE A 185 -20.96 36.99 -41.74
N VAL A 186 -21.73 36.10 -42.38
CA VAL A 186 -22.04 36.17 -43.83
C VAL A 186 -23.43 36.76 -44.10
N GLN A 187 -24.32 36.82 -43.11
CA GLN A 187 -25.55 37.61 -43.21
C GLN A 187 -25.27 39.05 -42.77
N HIS A 188 -24.80 39.88 -43.70
CA HIS A 188 -24.75 41.33 -43.54
C HIS A 188 -25.35 42.03 -44.75
#